data_AF-A0A7K2XNI9-F1
#
_entry.id   AF-A0A7K2XNI9-F1
#
_cell.length_a   1.000
_cell.length_b   1.000
_cell.length_c   1.000
_cell.angle_alpha   90.00
_cell.angle_beta   90.00
_cell.angle_gamma   90.00
#
_symmetry.space_group_name_H-M   'P 1'
#
loop_
_entity.id
_entity.type
_entity.pdbx_description
1 polymer ?
#
loop_
_entity_poly.entity_id
_entity_poly.type
_entity_poly.pdbx_seq_one_letter_code
_entity_poly.pdbx_strand_id
1 'polypeptide(L)'
;NAAAHDGHDGPALSATWTWAGNACPDDRAHALAHEWFAALRALVRYAALPGAAGLTPSDVSLPGLGQADLDAFEAQFGELP
;
A
#
# COMPACT_ATOMS: atom_id res chain seq x y z
N ASN A 1 3.70 -10.43 9.15
CA ASN A 1 2.91 -11.28 8.24
C ASN A 1 1.65 -10.50 7.87
N ALA A 2 1.20 -10.52 6.62
CA ALA A 2 -0.06 -9.91 6.22
C ALA A 2 -0.82 -10.85 5.28
N ALA A 3 -2.14 -10.89 5.40
CA ALA A 3 -3.01 -11.75 4.62
C ALA A 3 -4.35 -11.06 4.33
N ALA A 4 -4.85 -11.23 3.11
CA ALA A 4 -6.23 -10.88 2.76
C ALA A 4 -7.12 -12.09 3.01
N HIS A 5 -8.26 -11.86 3.66
CA HIS A 5 -9.26 -12.88 3.95
C HIS A 5 -10.59 -12.46 3.34
N ASP A 6 -11.24 -13.37 2.62
CA ASP A 6 -12.59 -13.14 2.12
C ASP A 6 -13.60 -13.33 3.25
N GLY A 7 -14.36 -12.29 3.55
CA GLY A 7 -15.44 -12.28 4.53
C GLY A 7 -16.80 -12.05 3.88
N HIS A 8 -17.87 -12.19 4.68
CA HIS A 8 -19.23 -11.93 4.22
C HIS A 8 -19.42 -10.49 3.70
N ASP A 9 -18.72 -9.53 4.30
CA ASP A 9 -18.76 -8.11 3.94
C ASP A 9 -17.72 -7.73 2.87
N GLY A 10 -17.04 -8.72 2.27
CA GLY A 10 -15.96 -8.53 1.30
C GLY A 10 -14.56 -8.84 1.85
N PRO A 11 -13.51 -8.61 1.04
CA PRO A 11 -12.14 -8.90 1.42
C PRO A 11 -11.63 -7.96 2.51
N ALA A 12 -11.00 -8.52 3.54
CA ALA A 12 -10.40 -7.81 4.65
C ALA A 12 -8.91 -8.12 4.76
N LEU A 13 -8.08 -7.07 4.89
CA LEU A 13 -6.64 -7.21 5.10
C LEU A 13 -6.30 -7.26 6.58
N SER A 14 -5.58 -8.30 6.99
CA SER A 14 -5.01 -8.43 8.33
C SER A 14 -3.47 -8.37 8.27
N ALA A 15 -2.84 -7.79 9.29
CA ALA A 15 -1.37 -7.74 9.40
C ALA A 15 -0.92 -7.92 10.85
N THR A 16 -0.04 -8.90 11.07
CA THR A 16 0.64 -9.16 12.34
C THR A 16 2.03 -8.55 12.30
N TRP A 17 2.26 -7.64 13.26
CA TRP A 17 3.53 -6.96 13.46
C TRP A 17 4.25 -7.56 14.66
N THR A 18 5.55 -7.80 14.52
CA THR A 18 6.40 -8.33 15.58
C THR A 18 7.72 -7.59 15.54
N TRP A 19 8.14 -7.05 16.67
CA TRP A 19 9.36 -6.25 16.80
C TRP A 19 10.06 -6.56 18.14
N ALA A 20 11.34 -6.24 18.22
CA ALA A 20 12.09 -6.32 19.45
C ALA A 20 11.90 -5.00 20.24
N GLY A 21 11.13 -5.04 21.33
CA GLY A 21 10.77 -3.84 22.10
C GLY A 21 11.97 -3.08 22.69
N ASN A 22 13.10 -3.75 22.92
CA ASN A 22 14.34 -3.11 23.36
C ASN A 22 15.05 -2.29 22.25
N ALA A 23 14.77 -2.58 20.98
CA ALA A 23 15.37 -1.92 19.83
C ALA A 23 14.39 -0.95 19.15
N CYS A 24 13.08 -1.18 19.26
CA CYS A 24 12.03 -0.33 18.73
C CYS A 24 10.97 -0.10 19.81
N PRO A 25 10.82 1.14 20.29
CA PRO A 25 9.72 1.51 21.17
C PRO A 25 8.34 1.19 20.55
N ASP A 26 7.39 0.78 21.39
CA ASP A 26 6.07 0.34 20.92
C ASP A 26 5.32 1.44 20.17
N ASP A 27 5.43 2.70 20.60
CA ASP A 27 4.83 3.86 19.94
C ASP A 27 5.31 4.01 18.49
N ARG A 28 6.58 3.73 18.22
CA ARG A 28 7.16 3.76 16.87
C ARG A 28 6.63 2.62 16.00
N ALA A 29 6.52 1.41 16.55
CA ALA A 29 5.94 0.27 15.84
C ALA A 29 4.45 0.52 15.51
N HIS A 30 3.70 1.09 16.45
CA HIS A 30 2.31 1.47 16.24
C HIS A 30 2.15 2.58 15.20
N ALA A 31 2.98 3.63 15.26
CA ALA A 31 2.97 4.70 14.28
C ALA A 31 3.18 4.17 12.86
N LEU A 32 4.18 3.28 12.68
CA LEU A 32 4.45 2.65 11.39
C LEU A 32 3.26 1.82 10.89
N ALA A 33 2.65 1.00 11.76
CA ALA A 33 1.47 0.23 11.38
C ALA A 33 0.31 1.15 10.95
N HIS A 34 0.09 2.25 11.67
CA HIS A 34 -0.95 3.24 11.33
C HIS A 34 -0.70 3.92 9.98
N GLU A 35 0.52 4.40 9.75
CA GLU A 35 0.91 5.05 8.49
C GLU A 35 0.81 4.09 7.31
N TRP A 36 1.25 2.84 7.49
CA TRP A 36 1.13 1.80 6.47
C TRP A 36 -0.32 1.54 6.06
N PHE A 37 -1.23 1.37 7.02
CA PHE A 37 -2.66 1.23 6.72
C PHE A 37 -3.27 2.50 6.12
N ALA A 38 -2.78 3.69 6.47
CA ALA A 38 -3.23 4.94 5.88
C ALA A 38 -2.85 5.03 4.40
N ALA A 39 -1.62 4.64 4.05
CA ALA A 39 -1.16 4.54 2.67
C ALA A 39 -1.98 3.53 1.86
N LEU A 40 -2.22 2.32 2.40
CA LEU A 40 -3.06 1.32 1.72
C LEU A 40 -4.48 1.82 1.46
N ARG A 41 -5.10 2.52 2.41
CA ARG A 41 -6.41 3.15 2.18
C ARG A 41 -6.36 4.21 1.09
N ALA A 42 -5.26 4.96 0.97
CA ALA A 42 -5.07 5.91 -0.11
C ALA A 42 -4.98 5.21 -1.47
N LEU A 43 -4.25 4.10 -1.55
CA LEU A 43 -4.16 3.27 -2.76
C LEU A 43 -5.51 2.68 -3.16
N VAL A 44 -6.29 2.15 -2.19
CA VAL A 44 -7.64 1.64 -2.47
C VAL A 44 -8.55 2.76 -3.01
N ARG A 45 -8.49 3.96 -2.44
CA ARG A 45 -9.25 5.11 -2.96
C ARG A 45 -8.80 5.49 -4.36
N TYR A 46 -7.50 5.47 -4.64
CA TYR A 46 -6.94 5.75 -5.96
C TYR A 46 -7.43 4.72 -6.98
N ALA A 47 -7.28 3.43 -6.69
CA ALA A 47 -7.70 2.33 -7.57
C ALA A 47 -9.21 2.31 -7.86
N ALA A 48 -10.03 2.86 -6.95
CA ALA A 48 -11.47 3.00 -7.16
C ALA A 48 -11.85 4.15 -8.11
N LEU A 49 -10.92 5.02 -8.50
CA LEU A 49 -11.19 6.10 -9.45
C LEU A 49 -11.36 5.53 -10.88
N PRO A 50 -12.35 6.02 -11.66
CA PRO A 50 -12.49 5.63 -13.06
C PRO A 50 -11.21 5.94 -13.85
N GLY A 51 -10.60 4.92 -14.46
CA GLY A 51 -9.35 5.06 -15.20
C GLY A 51 -8.06 4.88 -14.39
N ALA A 52 -8.14 4.71 -13.06
CA ALA A 52 -7.00 4.35 -12.22
C ALA A 52 -6.61 2.87 -12.30
N ALA A 53 -7.41 2.07 -13.03
CA ALA A 53 -6.99 0.76 -13.54
C ALA A 53 -6.08 0.89 -14.78
N GLY A 54 -5.23 1.91 -14.83
CA GLY A 54 -3.97 1.85 -15.54
C GLY A 54 -3.03 1.00 -14.70
N LEU A 55 -3.10 -0.31 -14.88
CA LEU A 55 -2.15 -1.23 -14.28
C LEU A 55 -0.76 -0.80 -14.70
N THR A 56 0.11 -0.58 -13.72
CA THR A 56 1.52 -0.69 -14.01
C THR A 56 1.84 -2.15 -14.29
N PRO A 57 2.76 -2.47 -15.20
CA PRO A 57 3.20 -3.85 -15.40
C PRO A 57 3.74 -4.58 -14.14
N SER A 58 3.82 -3.96 -12.94
CA SER A 58 4.18 -4.62 -11.64
C SER A 58 3.03 -5.35 -11.02
N ASP A 59 1.82 -4.87 -11.31
CA ASP A 59 0.65 -5.33 -10.59
C ASP A 59 0.26 -6.76 -11.01
N VAL A 60 0.93 -7.28 -12.05
CA VAL A 60 0.93 -8.66 -12.49
C VAL A 60 2.17 -9.41 -11.98
N SER A 61 2.11 -9.68 -10.67
CA SER A 61 2.91 -10.63 -9.87
C SER A 61 4.38 -10.30 -9.69
N LEU A 62 4.71 -9.60 -8.60
CA LEU A 62 6.12 -9.34 -8.28
C LEU A 62 6.76 -8.58 -9.50
N PRO A 63 8.08 -8.32 -9.53
CA PRO A 63 8.68 -7.13 -10.17
C PRO A 63 8.14 -6.77 -11.58
N GLY A 64 7.66 -5.53 -11.76
CA GLY A 64 7.32 -5.04 -13.10
C GLY A 64 6.73 -3.62 -13.23
N LEU A 65 6.76 -2.78 -12.19
CA LEU A 65 6.05 -1.49 -12.09
C LEU A 65 6.51 -0.69 -13.27
N GLY A 66 5.64 -0.55 -14.26
CA GLY A 66 6.03 0.11 -15.49
C GLY A 66 6.08 1.60 -15.28
N GLN A 67 7.09 2.18 -15.91
CA GLN A 67 7.51 3.56 -15.75
C GLN A 67 6.38 4.58 -16.02
N ALA A 68 5.46 4.28 -16.94
CA ALA A 68 4.40 5.22 -17.34
C ALA A 68 3.38 5.59 -16.24
N ASP A 69 3.21 4.77 -15.20
CA ASP A 69 2.30 5.11 -14.09
C ASP A 69 3.01 5.57 -12.80
N LEU A 70 4.36 5.54 -12.77
CA LEU A 70 5.18 6.35 -11.86
C LEU A 70 5.19 7.81 -12.35
N ASP A 71 5.37 8.01 -13.66
CA ASP A 71 5.43 9.32 -14.31
C ASP A 71 4.13 10.15 -14.15
N ALA A 72 2.98 9.49 -14.02
CA ALA A 72 1.70 10.16 -13.77
C ALA A 72 1.46 10.53 -12.29
N PHE A 73 2.08 9.80 -11.35
CA PHE A 73 2.04 10.09 -9.91
C PHE A 73 2.95 11.27 -9.56
N GLU A 74 4.11 11.37 -10.23
CA GLU A 74 5.02 12.52 -10.26
C GLU A 74 4.34 13.81 -10.74
N ALA A 75 3.51 13.73 -11.78
CA ALA A 75 2.82 14.90 -12.34
C ALA A 75 1.75 15.50 -11.41
N GLN A 76 1.18 14.72 -10.48
CA GLN A 76 0.09 15.16 -9.60
C GLN A 76 0.55 15.55 -8.18
N PHE A 77 1.72 15.08 -7.71
CA PHE A 77 2.24 15.36 -6.36
C PHE A 77 3.69 15.89 -6.33
N GLY A 78 4.35 16.04 -7.48
CA GLY A 78 5.75 16.45 -7.64
C GLY A 78 6.69 15.27 -7.90
N GLU A 79 7.70 15.49 -8.75
CA GLU A 79 8.59 14.49 -9.36
C GLU A 79 9.42 13.65 -8.35
N LEU A 80 9.58 12.35 -8.63
CA LEU A 80 10.42 11.36 -7.96
C LEU A 80 11.21 10.51 -8.98
N PRO A 81 12.56 10.57 -8.96
CA PRO A 81 13.46 9.99 -9.97
C PRO A 81 13.47 8.45 -10.03
#